data_AF-L9KSF9-F1
#
_entry.id   AF-L9KSF9-F1
#
_cell.length_a   1.000
_cell.length_b   1.000
_cell.length_c   1.000
_cell.angle_alpha   90.00
_cell.angle_beta   90.00
_cell.angle_gamma   90.00
#
_symmetry.space_group_name_H-M   'P 1'
#
loop_
_entity.id
_entity.type
_entity.pdbx_description
1 polymer ?
#
loop_
_entity_poly.entity_id
_entity_poly.type
_entity_poly.pdbx_seq_one_letter_code
_entity_poly.pdbx_strand_id
1 'polypeptide(L)'
;MTVCAAYAHELLKHGVKAGLTNYAAAYCTGLLLARRLLSRFGMDKICEEAHRKHIMGQNAADDMCYLMEEDEDAYKKQSSQYIKNNVTPDMMEET
;
A
#
# COMPACT_ATOMS: atom_id res chain seq x y z
N MET A 1 -1.86 -27.78 13.26
CA MET A 1 -3.03 -26.87 13.19
C MET A 1 -2.88 -26.00 11.95
N THR A 2 -3.82 -26.02 11.02
CA THR A 2 -3.79 -25.21 9.78
C THR A 2 -4.55 -23.90 9.99
N VAL A 3 -3.90 -22.76 9.70
CA VAL A 3 -4.49 -21.42 9.95
C VAL A 3 -5.35 -20.94 8.78
N CYS A 4 -4.98 -21.17 7.52
CA CYS A 4 -5.80 -20.92 6.33
C CYS A 4 -5.35 -21.86 5.21
N ALA A 5 -6.25 -22.15 4.25
CA ALA A 5 -5.93 -22.91 3.06
C ALA A 5 -6.59 -22.27 1.81
N ALA A 6 -5.95 -22.42 0.67
CA ALA A 6 -6.46 -22.01 -0.63
C ALA A 6 -6.02 -23.02 -1.69
N TYR A 7 -6.93 -23.40 -2.58
CA TYR A 7 -6.66 -24.40 -3.62
C TYR A 7 -6.83 -23.81 -5.02
N ALA A 8 -6.04 -24.31 -5.97
CA ALA A 8 -6.10 -23.84 -7.36
C ALA A 8 -7.46 -24.06 -8.02
N HIS A 9 -8.18 -25.12 -7.67
CA HIS A 9 -9.54 -25.35 -8.20
C HIS A 9 -10.55 -24.28 -7.75
N GLU A 10 -10.25 -23.49 -6.70
CA GLU A 10 -11.08 -22.36 -6.32
C GLU A 10 -10.97 -21.18 -7.30
N LEU A 11 -9.87 -21.09 -8.05
CA LEU A 11 -9.67 -20.06 -9.07
C LEU A 11 -10.67 -20.17 -10.23
N LEU A 12 -11.27 -21.35 -10.44
CA LEU A 12 -12.37 -21.54 -11.39
C LEU A 12 -13.56 -20.61 -11.08
N LYS A 13 -13.85 -20.39 -9.79
CA LYS A 13 -14.93 -19.48 -9.35
C LYS A 13 -14.56 -18.01 -9.52
N HIS A 14 -13.27 -17.71 -9.56
CA HIS A 14 -12.72 -16.37 -9.77
C HIS A 14 -12.43 -16.07 -11.25
N GLY A 15 -12.90 -16.91 -12.17
CA GLY A 15 -12.82 -16.67 -13.62
C GLY A 15 -11.62 -17.32 -14.33
N VAL A 16 -10.72 -17.99 -13.61
CA VAL A 16 -9.59 -18.70 -14.24
C VAL A 16 -10.03 -20.10 -14.67
N LYS A 17 -10.41 -20.23 -15.94
CA LYS A 17 -11.00 -21.46 -16.51
C LYS A 17 -9.99 -22.53 -16.93
N ALA A 18 -8.72 -22.18 -17.12
CA ALA A 18 -7.67 -23.10 -17.58
C ALA A 18 -6.32 -22.79 -16.94
N GLY A 19 -5.42 -23.79 -16.89
CA GLY A 19 -4.04 -23.60 -16.42
C GLY A 19 -3.86 -23.58 -14.90
N LEU A 20 -4.63 -24.37 -14.15
CA LEU A 20 -4.59 -24.37 -12.67
C LEU A 20 -3.26 -24.86 -12.05
N THR A 21 -2.36 -25.40 -12.87
CA THR A 21 -1.01 -25.85 -12.45
C THR A 21 0.11 -24.95 -12.96
N ASN A 22 -0.21 -23.86 -13.66
CA ASN A 22 0.80 -22.92 -14.14
C ASN A 22 1.28 -21.98 -13.03
N TYR A 23 2.37 -21.25 -13.29
CA TYR A 23 2.93 -20.29 -12.32
C TYR A 23 1.95 -19.17 -11.96
N ALA A 24 1.14 -18.71 -12.92
CA ALA A 24 0.12 -17.69 -12.68
C ALA A 24 -0.94 -18.17 -11.68
N ALA A 25 -1.39 -19.42 -11.77
CA ALA A 25 -2.33 -20.03 -10.85
C ALA A 25 -1.71 -20.17 -9.45
N ALA A 26 -0.43 -20.51 -9.34
CA ALA A 26 0.28 -20.54 -8.06
C ALA A 26 0.35 -19.15 -7.40
N TYR A 27 0.56 -18.09 -8.20
CA TYR A 27 0.53 -16.72 -7.70
C TYR A 27 -0.87 -16.31 -7.25
N CYS A 28 -1.91 -16.61 -8.04
CA CYS A 28 -3.30 -16.32 -7.70
C CYS A 28 -3.77 -17.08 -6.45
N THR A 29 -3.38 -18.35 -6.26
CA THR A 29 -3.69 -19.09 -5.03
C THR A 29 -2.97 -18.51 -3.83
N GLY A 30 -1.70 -18.11 -3.98
CA GLY A 30 -0.93 -17.41 -2.95
C GLY A 30 -1.59 -16.10 -2.51
N LEU A 31 -2.02 -15.28 -3.46
CA LEU A 31 -2.73 -14.03 -3.19
C LEU A 31 -4.07 -14.28 -2.48
N LEU A 32 -4.83 -15.30 -2.90
CA LEU A 32 -6.08 -15.70 -2.26
C LEU A 32 -5.86 -16.15 -0.81
N LEU A 33 -4.81 -16.92 -0.56
CA LEU A 33 -4.42 -17.35 0.79
C LEU A 33 -4.03 -16.15 1.68
N ALA A 34 -3.21 -15.25 1.15
CA ALA A 34 -2.77 -14.05 1.86
C ALA A 34 -3.96 -13.17 2.25
N ARG A 35 -4.90 -12.94 1.32
CA ARG A 35 -6.13 -12.19 1.61
C ARG A 35 -6.99 -12.87 2.68
N ARG A 36 -7.18 -14.19 2.60
CA ARG A 36 -7.92 -14.95 3.63
C ARG A 36 -7.26 -14.84 5.01
N LEU A 37 -5.93 -14.88 5.05
CA LEU A 37 -5.16 -14.75 6.28
C LEU A 37 -5.36 -13.36 6.90
N LEU A 38 -5.20 -12.31 6.10
CA LEU A 38 -5.39 -10.92 6.55
C LEU A 38 -6.82 -10.67 7.04
N SER A 39 -7.83 -11.20 6.34
CA SER A 39 -9.24 -11.11 6.77
C SER A 39 -9.50 -11.85 8.06
N ARG A 40 -8.85 -13.01 8.26
CA ARG A 40 -8.99 -13.80 9.48
C ARG A 40 -8.40 -13.11 10.71
N PHE A 41 -7.35 -12.30 10.52
CA PHE A 41 -6.74 -11.50 11.59
C PHE A 41 -7.29 -10.07 11.68
N GLY A 42 -8.23 -9.67 10.81
CA GLY A 42 -8.80 -8.33 10.80
C GLY A 42 -7.82 -7.23 10.37
N MET A 43 -6.70 -7.59 9.75
CA MET A 43 -5.64 -6.65 9.33
C MET A 43 -5.83 -6.09 7.93
N ASP A 44 -6.92 -6.45 7.24
CA ASP A 44 -7.21 -5.99 5.87
C ASP A 44 -7.16 -4.46 5.75
N LYS A 45 -7.83 -3.76 6.69
CA LYS A 45 -7.94 -2.31 6.69
C LYS A 45 -6.61 -1.62 6.99
N ILE A 46 -5.78 -2.22 7.85
CA ILE A 46 -4.49 -1.66 8.24
C ILE A 46 -3.51 -1.71 7.06
N CYS A 47 -3.54 -2.81 6.30
CA CYS A 47 -2.70 -2.96 5.12
C CYS A 47 -3.14 -2.02 3.99
N GLU A 48 -4.45 -1.85 3.80
CA GLU A 48 -5.01 -0.89 2.85
C GLU A 48 -4.69 0.56 3.24
N GLU A 49 -4.85 0.90 4.51
CA GLU A 49 -4.52 2.22 5.04
C GLU A 49 -3.02 2.50 4.87
N ALA A 50 -2.14 1.62 5.35
CA ALA A 50 -0.68 1.81 5.21
C ALA A 50 -0.23 1.98 3.75
N HIS A 51 -0.80 1.20 2.83
CA HIS A 51 -0.50 1.31 1.40
C HIS A 51 -1.06 2.62 0.81
N ARG A 52 -2.25 3.05 1.24
CA ARG A 52 -2.84 4.33 0.85
C ARG A 52 -2.00 5.50 1.34
N LYS A 53 -1.60 5.51 2.61
CA LYS A 53 -0.75 6.55 3.22
C LYS A 53 0.57 6.70 2.45
N HIS A 54 1.19 5.59 2.07
CA HIS A 54 2.44 5.62 1.32
C HIS A 54 2.26 6.08 -0.13
N ILE A 55 1.16 5.69 -0.80
CA ILE A 55 0.82 6.19 -2.14
C ILE A 55 0.55 7.70 -2.12
N MET A 56 -0.20 8.18 -1.13
CA MET A 56 -0.54 9.60 -0.99
C MET A 56 0.62 10.44 -0.44
N GLY A 57 1.84 9.89 -0.38
CA GLY A 57 3.01 10.65 0.05
C GLY A 57 2.93 11.15 1.48
N GLN A 58 2.10 10.55 2.34
CA GLN A 58 1.85 11.06 3.70
C GLN A 58 3.15 11.11 4.53
N ASN A 59 4.04 10.13 4.34
CA ASN A 59 5.38 10.17 4.95
C ASN A 59 6.19 11.40 4.53
N ALA A 60 6.11 11.79 3.25
CA ALA A 60 6.82 12.95 2.75
C ALA A 60 6.19 14.25 3.28
N ALA A 61 4.86 14.31 3.43
CA ALA A 61 4.16 15.43 4.03
C ALA A 61 4.48 15.57 5.55
N ASP A 62 4.52 14.46 6.29
CA ASP A 62 4.87 14.43 7.72
C ASP A 62 6.30 14.93 7.95
N ASP A 63 7.26 14.43 7.16
CA ASP A 63 8.66 14.89 7.19
C ASP A 63 8.75 16.38 6.88
N MET A 64 7.93 16.86 5.94
CA MET A 64 7.89 18.24 5.49
C MET A 64 7.33 19.20 6.56
N CYS A 65 6.28 18.79 7.29
CA CYS A 65 5.74 19.52 8.44
C CYS A 65 6.71 19.57 9.61
N TYR A 66 7.35 18.44 9.94
CA TYR A 66 8.34 18.37 11.02
C TYR A 66 9.54 19.29 10.75
N LEU A 67 10.06 19.29 9.52
CA LEU A 67 11.17 20.15 9.13
C LEU A 67 10.79 21.64 9.13
N MET A 68 9.53 22.00 8.84
CA MET A 68 9.04 23.37 8.97
C MET A 68 9.01 23.85 10.42
N GLU A 69 8.72 22.95 11.37
CA GLU A 69 8.67 23.29 12.81
C GLU A 69 10.04 23.31 13.49
N GLU A 70 10.96 22.40 13.12
CA GLU A 70 12.25 22.26 13.81
C GLU A 70 13.42 23.01 13.16
N ASP A 71 13.53 23.02 11.83
CA ASP A 71 14.69 23.60 11.12
C ASP A 71 14.28 24.15 9.75
N GLU A 72 13.86 25.42 9.75
CA GLU A 72 13.38 26.13 8.57
C GLU A 72 14.46 26.25 7.46
N ASP A 73 15.74 26.23 7.81
CA ASP A 73 16.86 26.30 6.85
C ASP A 73 17.08 24.94 6.17
N ALA A 74 16.94 23.84 6.92
CA ALA A 74 16.93 22.49 6.36
C ALA A 74 15.72 22.27 5.43
N TYR A 75 14.54 22.77 5.83
CA TYR A 75 13.34 22.75 5.00
C TYR A 75 13.54 23.49 3.67
N LYS A 76 14.04 24.73 3.69
CA LYS A 76 14.30 25.50 2.46
C LYS A 76 15.31 24.81 1.54
N LYS A 77 16.28 24.08 2.10
CA LYS A 77 17.30 23.35 1.35
C LYS A 77 16.74 22.06 0.72
N GLN A 78 16.02 21.24 1.48
CA GLN A 78 15.48 19.96 1.02
C GLN A 78 14.22 20.12 0.15
N SER A 79 13.39 21.12 0.42
CA SER A 79 12.09 21.35 -0.24
C SER A 79 12.14 22.37 -1.38
N SER A 80 13.34 22.73 -1.85
CA SER A 80 13.54 23.80 -2.85
C SER A 80 12.77 23.59 -4.16
N GLN A 81 12.45 22.34 -4.54
CA GLN A 81 11.61 22.03 -5.70
C GLN A 81 10.11 22.22 -5.42
N TYR A 82 9.64 21.87 -4.22
CA TYR A 82 8.24 22.03 -3.83
C TYR A 82 7.85 23.50 -3.64
N ILE A 83 8.75 24.29 -3.05
CA ILE A 83 8.60 25.75 -2.92
C ILE A 83 8.48 26.41 -4.30
N LYS A 84 9.28 25.97 -5.29
CA LYS A 84 9.20 26.47 -6.67
C LYS A 84 7.90 26.10 -7.37
N ASN A 85 7.31 24.97 -7.00
CA ASN A 85 6.09 24.44 -7.61
C ASN A 85 4.81 24.81 -6.82
N ASN A 86 4.92 25.65 -5.77
CA ASN A 86 3.83 26.02 -4.86
C ASN A 86 3.08 24.80 -4.26
N VAL A 87 3.78 23.69 -4.05
CA VAL A 87 3.19 22.48 -3.44
C VAL A 87 3.40 22.54 -1.93
N THR A 88 2.32 22.60 -1.18
CA THR A 88 2.32 22.54 0.29
C THR A 88 2.02 21.11 0.77
N PRO A 89 2.44 20.75 2.00
CA PRO A 89 2.18 19.41 2.57
C PRO A 89 0.70 19.02 2.50
N ASP A 90 -0.20 19.96 2.80
CA ASP A 90 -1.65 19.77 2.77
C ASP A 90 -2.20 19.36 1.39
N MET A 91 -1.52 19.78 0.31
CA MET A 91 -1.95 19.49 -1.07
C MET A 91 -1.52 18.08 -1.52
N MET A 92 -0.68 17.39 -0.75
CA MET A 92 -0.24 16.02 -1.05
C MET A 92 -1.26 14.97 -0.60
N GLU A 93 -2.19 15.31 0.30
CA GLU A 93 -3.19 14.37 0.83
C GLU A 93 -4.43 14.19 -0.08
N GLU A 94 -4.64 15.07 -1.07
CA GLU A 94 -5.93 15.24 -1.77
C GLU A 94 -6.08 14.51 -3.13
N THR A 95 -5.16 13.63 -3.53
CA THR A 95 -5.23 12.89 -4.81
C THR A 95 -5.91 11.52 -4.75
#